data_AF-A0A2T1BWV4-F1
#
_entry.id   AF-A0A2T1BWV4-F1
#
_cell.length_a   1.000
_cell.length_b   1.000
_cell.length_c   1.000
_cell.angle_alpha   90.00
_cell.angle_beta   90.00
_cell.angle_gamma   90.00
#
_symmetry.space_group_name_H-M   'P 1'
#
loop_
_entity.id
_entity.type
_entity.pdbx_description
1 polymer ?
#
loop_
_entity_poly.entity_id
_entity_poly.type
_entity_poly.pdbx_seq_one_letter_code
_entity_poly.pdbx_strand_id
1 'polypeptide(L)'
;MTPQQIDLLLEIQHRQMVALEKIAITLEKLTPNNAPNYQYPLESFKTFNWQSISATVEQTDNYGATVVTWSGQQYIRRSPANKFEPAIWFSRCTKKKEDGTNEYERLITFKSLSQTEVEPLPQKVNRIIG
;
A
#
# COMPACT_ATOMS: atom_id res chain seq x y z
N MET A 1 -9.68 -44.64 20.43
CA MET A 1 -8.26 -44.31 20.22
C MET A 1 -7.48 -44.80 21.41
N THR A 2 -6.30 -45.38 21.20
CA THR A 2 -5.37 -45.75 22.27
C THR A 2 -4.61 -44.50 22.76
N PRO A 3 -4.05 -44.49 23.97
CA PRO A 3 -3.19 -43.40 24.43
C PRO A 3 -2.06 -43.06 23.45
N GLN A 4 -1.43 -44.08 22.87
CA GLN A 4 -0.39 -43.92 21.84
C GLN A 4 -0.90 -43.23 20.57
N GLN A 5 -2.15 -43.48 20.15
CA GLN A 5 -2.77 -42.80 19.02
C GLN A 5 -3.06 -41.33 19.33
N ILE A 6 -3.40 -41.02 20.60
CA ILE A 6 -3.63 -39.64 21.05
C ILE A 6 -2.32 -38.87 21.08
N ASP A 7 -1.25 -39.46 21.63
CA ASP A 7 0.08 -38.82 21.68
C ASP A 7 0.62 -38.53 20.28
N LEU A 8 0.49 -39.49 19.36
CA LEU A 8 0.86 -39.31 17.96
C LEU A 8 0.06 -38.19 17.29
N LEU A 9 -1.25 -38.10 17.55
CA LEU A 9 -2.10 -37.05 17.01
C LEU A 9 -1.67 -35.67 17.53
N LEU A 10 -1.40 -35.54 18.83
CA LEU A 10 -0.94 -34.30 19.44
C LEU A 10 0.42 -33.86 18.89
N GLU A 11 1.33 -34.80 18.68
CA GLU A 11 2.63 -34.51 18.07
C GLU A 11 2.47 -34.02 16.63
N ILE A 12 1.60 -34.66 15.83
CA ILE A 12 1.31 -34.23 14.46
C ILE A 12 0.71 -32.82 14.45
N GLN A 13 -0.27 -32.54 15.32
CA GLN A 13 -0.88 -31.22 15.44
C GLN A 13 0.13 -30.13 15.81
N HIS A 14 0.99 -30.42 16.79
CA HIS A 14 2.05 -29.48 17.19
C HIS A 14 3.02 -29.19 16.03
N ARG A 15 3.47 -30.22 15.31
CA ARG A 15 4.36 -30.06 14.14
C ARG A 15 3.70 -29.24 13.02
N GLN A 16 2.40 -29.45 12.78
CA GLN A 16 1.64 -28.67 11.80
C GLN A 16 1.54 -27.20 12.19
N MET A 17 1.23 -26.90 13.46
CA MET A 17 1.16 -25.53 13.96
C MET A 17 2.50 -24.80 13.80
N VAL A 18 3.60 -25.44 14.19
CA VAL A 18 4.96 -24.88 14.04
C VAL A 18 5.32 -24.66 12.56
N ALA A 19 4.90 -25.54 11.65
CA ALA A 19 5.14 -25.36 10.23
C ALA A 19 4.37 -24.15 9.68
N LEU A 20 3.11 -23.97 10.08
CA LEU A 20 2.28 -22.81 9.69
C LEU A 20 2.86 -21.49 10.19
N GLU A 21 3.30 -21.43 11.45
CA GLU A 21 3.97 -20.25 12.01
C GLU A 21 5.23 -19.89 11.22
N LYS A 22 6.06 -20.88 10.87
CA LYS A 22 7.26 -20.65 10.06
C LYS A 22 6.92 -20.13 8.67
N ILE A 23 5.89 -20.69 8.02
CA ILE A 23 5.43 -20.22 6.71
C ILE A 23 4.97 -18.76 6.80
N ALA A 24 4.18 -18.40 7.80
CA ALA A 24 3.71 -17.03 8.00
C ALA A 24 4.89 -16.04 8.15
N ILE A 25 5.84 -16.35 9.04
CA ILE A 25 7.04 -15.52 9.26
C ILE A 25 7.88 -15.39 7.99
N THR A 26 8.04 -16.47 7.22
CA THR A 26 8.79 -16.44 5.97
C THR A 26 8.08 -15.61 4.90
N LEU A 27 6.75 -15.72 4.80
CA LEU A 27 5.96 -14.92 3.86
C LEU A 27 6.04 -13.42 4.19
N GLU A 28 5.92 -13.05 5.46
CA GLU A 28 6.09 -11.65 5.92
C GLU A 28 7.45 -11.06 5.51
N LYS A 29 8.52 -11.88 5.51
CA LYS A 29 9.87 -11.45 5.11
C LYS A 29 10.06 -11.34 3.60
N LEU A 30 9.31 -12.11 2.81
CA LEU A 30 9.44 -12.17 1.36
C LEU A 30 8.54 -11.16 0.64
N THR A 31 7.43 -10.76 1.26
CA THR A 31 6.57 -9.72 0.70
C THR A 31 7.31 -8.38 0.72
N PRO A 32 7.43 -7.67 -0.42
CA PRO A 32 8.00 -6.34 -0.42
C PRO A 32 7.19 -5.45 0.51
N ASN A 33 7.82 -4.99 1.60
CA ASN A 33 7.19 -4.21 2.67
C ASN A 33 6.70 -2.82 2.25
N ASN A 34 6.92 -2.45 0.98
CA ASN A 34 6.65 -1.12 0.48
C ASN A 34 5.35 -1.15 -0.33
N ALA A 35 4.46 -0.22 0.01
CA ALA A 35 3.23 -0.05 -0.73
C ALA A 35 3.50 0.32 -2.22
N PRO A 36 2.72 -0.19 -3.19
CA PRO A 36 3.03 -0.04 -4.62
C PRO A 36 2.90 1.39 -5.17
N ASN A 37 2.28 2.31 -4.43
CA ASN A 37 1.93 3.66 -4.87
C ASN A 37 1.19 3.70 -6.21
N TYR A 38 0.09 2.93 -6.32
CA TYR A 38 -0.79 2.91 -7.49
C TYR A 38 -1.19 4.33 -7.91
N GLN A 39 -1.37 4.55 -9.21
CA GLN A 39 -1.74 5.85 -9.76
C GLN A 39 -3.05 5.72 -10.54
N TYR A 40 -4.03 6.55 -10.21
CA TYR A 40 -5.33 6.56 -10.86
C TYR A 40 -5.81 7.99 -11.15
N PRO A 41 -6.74 8.19 -12.10
CA PRO A 41 -7.36 9.48 -12.34
C PRO A 41 -8.07 10.02 -11.09
N LEU A 42 -7.99 11.34 -10.88
CA LEU A 42 -8.66 12.00 -9.76
C LEU A 42 -10.18 11.75 -9.79
N GLU A 43 -10.81 11.76 -10.96
CA GLU A 43 -12.25 11.50 -11.08
C GLU A 43 -12.68 10.11 -10.58
N SER A 44 -11.78 9.12 -10.61
CA SER A 44 -12.10 7.76 -10.18
C SER A 44 -12.19 7.61 -8.66
N PHE A 45 -11.69 8.58 -7.88
CA PHE A 45 -11.55 8.45 -6.42
C PHE A 45 -12.86 8.04 -5.72
N LYS A 46 -13.96 8.72 -6.06
CA LYS A 46 -15.24 8.53 -5.38
C LYS A 46 -15.86 7.15 -5.66
N THR A 47 -15.57 6.56 -6.81
CA THR A 47 -16.12 5.29 -7.27
C THR A 47 -15.07 4.17 -7.33
N PHE A 48 -13.89 4.40 -6.75
CA PHE A 48 -12.78 3.47 -6.85
C PHE A 48 -13.10 2.16 -6.12
N ASN A 49 -12.89 1.04 -6.81
CA ASN A 49 -13.04 -0.29 -6.22
C ASN A 49 -11.80 -0.67 -5.41
N TRP A 50 -11.80 -0.39 -4.12
CA TRP A 50 -10.68 -0.69 -3.20
C TRP A 50 -10.31 -2.17 -3.15
N GLN A 51 -11.27 -3.07 -3.35
CA GLN A 51 -11.02 -4.52 -3.39
C GLN A 51 -10.11 -4.92 -4.55
N SER A 52 -10.08 -4.14 -5.64
CA SER A 52 -9.24 -4.42 -6.82
C SER A 52 -7.74 -4.38 -6.53
N ILE A 53 -7.33 -3.70 -5.45
CA ILE A 53 -5.95 -3.65 -4.97
C ILE A 53 -5.77 -4.41 -3.63
N SER A 54 -6.73 -5.27 -3.27
CA SER A 54 -6.76 -5.96 -1.98
C SER A 54 -6.75 -5.03 -0.77
N ALA A 55 -7.40 -3.87 -0.89
CA ALA A 55 -7.58 -2.92 0.20
C ALA A 55 -9.05 -2.89 0.67
N THR A 56 -9.24 -2.71 1.97
CA THR A 56 -10.55 -2.59 2.61
C THR A 56 -10.74 -1.16 3.10
N VAL A 57 -11.93 -0.59 2.89
CA VAL A 57 -12.27 0.74 3.44
C VAL A 57 -12.74 0.58 4.87
N GLU A 58 -12.04 1.21 5.81
CA GLU A 58 -12.38 1.18 7.24
C GLU A 58 -13.25 2.37 7.65
N GLN A 59 -13.03 3.53 7.02
CA GLN A 59 -13.72 4.76 7.32
C GLN A 59 -14.02 5.55 6.06
N THR A 60 -15.14 6.28 6.07
CA THR A 60 -15.62 7.12 4.97
C THR A 60 -16.14 8.45 5.48
N ASP A 61 -16.09 9.47 4.65
CA ASP A 61 -16.82 10.73 4.82
C ASP A 61 -17.62 11.08 3.55
N ASN A 62 -18.18 12.29 3.51
CA ASN A 62 -18.98 12.78 2.38
C ASN A 62 -18.25 12.79 1.03
N TYR A 63 -16.91 12.71 1.04
CA TYR A 63 -16.07 12.75 -0.15
C TYR A 63 -15.57 11.36 -0.58
N GLY A 64 -15.61 10.36 0.29
CA GLY A 64 -15.20 8.99 0.01
C GLY A 64 -14.42 8.35 1.15
N ALA A 65 -13.58 7.35 0.84
CA ALA A 65 -12.73 6.69 1.83
C ALA A 65 -11.82 7.70 2.56
N THR A 66 -11.62 7.53 3.86
CA THR A 66 -10.72 8.35 4.70
C THR A 66 -9.60 7.51 5.31
N VAL A 67 -9.89 6.25 5.63
CA VAL A 67 -8.93 5.24 6.11
C VAL A 67 -9.16 3.94 5.36
N VAL A 68 -8.07 3.34 4.88
CA VAL A 68 -8.10 2.02 4.22
C VAL A 68 -7.04 1.10 4.82
N THR A 69 -7.34 -0.19 4.90
CA THR A 69 -6.41 -1.23 5.31
C THR A 69 -5.89 -1.97 4.08
N TRP A 70 -4.58 -2.10 3.95
CA TRP A 70 -3.93 -2.88 2.91
C TRP A 70 -2.78 -3.68 3.52
N SER A 71 -2.73 -4.99 3.26
CA SER A 71 -1.73 -5.89 3.85
C SER A 71 -1.60 -5.76 5.39
N GLY A 72 -2.73 -5.59 6.08
CA GLY A 72 -2.78 -5.42 7.54
C GLY A 72 -2.34 -4.04 8.06
N GLN A 73 -2.02 -3.09 7.17
CA GLN A 73 -1.55 -1.75 7.53
C GLN A 73 -2.59 -0.69 7.15
N GLN A 74 -2.80 0.29 8.02
CA GLN A 74 -3.74 1.39 7.77
C GLN A 74 -3.07 2.55 7.04
N TYR A 75 -3.73 3.04 5.99
CA TYR A 75 -3.34 4.22 5.22
C TYR A 75 -4.41 5.29 5.34
N ILE A 76 -3.96 6.53 5.56
CA ILE A 76 -4.83 7.67 5.82
C ILE A 76 -4.86 8.57 4.59
N ARG A 77 -6.06 9.03 4.22
CA ARG A 77 -6.26 10.00 3.14
C ARG A 77 -5.56 11.32 3.45
N ARG A 78 -4.84 11.84 2.46
CA ARG A 78 -4.20 13.16 2.45
C ARG A 78 -4.64 13.90 1.20
N SER A 79 -4.96 15.18 1.36
CA SER A 79 -5.27 16.09 0.26
C SER A 79 -4.81 17.49 0.68
N PRO A 80 -3.60 17.93 0.27
CA PRO A 80 -3.08 19.23 0.66
C PRO A 80 -3.85 20.32 -0.08
N ALA A 81 -4.21 21.38 0.65
CA ALA A 81 -4.63 22.64 0.04
C ALA A 81 -3.38 23.42 -0.37
N ASN A 82 -2.76 23.08 -1.51
CA ASN A 82 -1.59 23.80 -2.02
C ASN A 82 -1.83 24.29 -3.47
N LYS A 83 -0.88 25.09 -3.98
CA LYS A 83 -0.93 25.70 -5.33
C LYS A 83 -0.64 24.69 -6.46
N PHE A 84 -0.39 23.42 -6.11
CA PHE A 84 -0.02 22.37 -7.06
C PHE A 84 -1.27 21.58 -7.48
N GLU A 85 -1.09 20.70 -8.46
CA GLU A 85 -2.19 19.93 -9.04
C GLU A 85 -3.04 19.20 -8.01
N PRO A 86 -4.38 19.23 -8.16
CA PRO A 86 -5.28 18.59 -7.22
C PRO A 86 -4.98 17.09 -7.14
N ALA A 87 -4.68 16.62 -5.93
CA ALA A 87 -4.35 15.24 -5.67
C ALA A 87 -4.91 14.75 -4.32
N ILE A 88 -5.26 13.48 -4.30
CA ILE A 88 -5.65 12.73 -3.10
C ILE A 88 -4.74 11.51 -3.03
N TRP A 89 -4.08 11.26 -1.90
CA TRP A 89 -3.31 10.04 -1.73
C TRP A 89 -3.51 9.41 -0.36
N PHE A 90 -3.24 8.11 -0.27
CA PHE A 90 -3.31 7.36 0.98
C PHE A 90 -1.91 6.97 1.40
N SER A 91 -1.50 7.37 2.59
CA SER A 91 -0.14 7.17 3.10
C SER A 91 -0.13 6.75 4.56
N ARG A 92 0.93 6.05 4.97
CA ARG A 92 1.24 5.76 6.37
C ARG A 92 2.68 6.14 6.71
N CYS A 93 2.93 6.44 7.97
CA CYS A 93 4.29 6.68 8.48
C CYS A 93 4.97 5.32 8.64
N THR A 94 6.13 5.12 8.01
CA THR A 94 6.89 3.86 8.09
C THR A 94 8.02 3.95 9.11
N LYS A 95 8.61 5.14 9.26
CA LYS A 95 9.74 5.36 10.15
C LYS A 95 9.82 6.81 10.57
N LYS A 96 10.39 7.06 11.76
CA LYS A 96 10.88 8.37 12.16
C LYS A 96 12.38 8.42 11.94
N LYS A 97 12.87 9.42 11.21
CA LYS A 97 14.29 9.65 10.96
C LYS A 97 14.95 10.28 12.18
N GLU A 98 16.28 10.24 12.20
CA GLU A 98 17.10 10.80 13.29
C GLU A 98 16.92 12.31 13.46
N ASP A 99 16.59 13.02 12.38
CA ASP A 99 16.27 14.45 12.37
C ASP A 99 14.85 14.77 12.87
N GLY A 100 14.08 13.75 13.29
CA GLY A 100 12.71 13.89 13.76
C GLY A 100 11.66 13.95 12.66
N THR A 101 12.04 13.90 11.37
CA THR A 101 11.10 13.86 10.25
C THR A 101 10.51 12.47 10.06
N ASN A 102 9.28 12.41 9.54
CA ASN A 102 8.59 11.15 9.25
C ASN A 102 8.87 10.71 7.81
N GLU A 103 9.21 9.44 7.65
CA GLU A 103 9.18 8.74 6.38
C GLU A 103 7.78 8.19 6.15
N TYR A 104 7.25 8.43 4.95
CA TYR A 104 5.92 7.98 4.57
C TYR A 104 6.01 7.12 3.33
N GLU A 105 5.21 6.08 3.29
CA GLU A 105 4.92 5.36 2.06
C GLU A 105 3.51 5.67 1.57
N ARG A 106 3.30 5.55 0.26
CA ARG A 106 2.01 5.80 -0.39
C ARG A 106 1.47 4.51 -0.99
N LEU A 107 0.22 4.19 -0.68
CA LEU A 107 -0.48 3.05 -1.27
C LEU A 107 -1.01 3.39 -2.66
N ILE A 108 -1.69 4.52 -2.76
CA ILE A 108 -2.38 4.96 -3.96
C ILE A 108 -2.42 6.48 -4.02
N THR A 109 -2.34 7.03 -5.22
CA THR A 109 -2.47 8.45 -5.53
C THR A 109 -3.50 8.62 -6.65
N PHE A 110 -4.48 9.47 -6.40
CA PHE A 110 -5.45 9.96 -7.36
C PHE A 110 -5.04 11.37 -7.77
N LYS A 111 -4.78 11.57 -9.06
CA LYS A 111 -4.32 12.86 -9.60
C LYS A 111 -4.88 13.09 -10.99
N SER A 112 -4.93 14.35 -11.41
CA SER A 112 -5.22 14.71 -12.81
C SER A 112 -4.20 14.02 -13.73
N LEU A 113 -4.67 13.19 -14.66
CA LEU A 113 -3.81 12.60 -15.70
C LEU A 113 -3.60 13.56 -16.88
N SER A 114 -4.43 14.60 -16.97
CA SER A 114 -4.48 15.59 -18.05
C SER A 114 -3.28 16.54 -18.06
N GLN A 115 -2.49 16.59 -16.98
CA GLN A 115 -1.33 17.48 -16.85
C GLN A 115 -0.03 16.68 -16.76
N THR A 116 0.18 15.81 -17.75
CA THR A 116 1.56 15.59 -18.19
C THR A 116 1.87 16.74 -19.17
N GLU A 117 2.01 17.97 -18.67
CA GLU A 117 2.81 18.97 -19.39
C GLU A 117 4.23 18.41 -19.36
N VAL A 118 4.57 17.63 -20.39
CA VAL A 118 5.94 17.21 -20.64
C VAL A 118 6.67 18.50 -20.95
N GLU A 119 7.52 18.95 -20.03
CA GLU A 119 8.47 20.01 -20.37
C GLU A 119 9.23 19.54 -21.62
N PRO A 120 9.31 20.37 -22.68
CA PRO A 120 9.98 19.98 -23.90
C PRO A 120 11.43 19.58 -23.56
N LEU A 121 11.91 18.52 -24.23
CA LEU A 121 13.29 18.08 -24.06
C LEU A 121 14.24 19.29 -24.19
N PRO A 122 15.20 19.47 -23.27
CA PRO A 122 16.18 20.54 -23.40
C PRO A 122 16.81 20.49 -24.79
N GLN A 123 16.98 21.65 -25.43
CA GLN A 123 17.48 21.74 -26.82
C GLN A 123 18.77 20.94 -27.06
N LYS A 124 19.63 20.84 -26.04
CA LYS A 124 20.87 20.06 -26.06
C LYS A 124 20.64 18.55 -26.20
N VAL A 125 19.57 18.02 -25.60
CA VAL A 125 19.17 16.61 -25.72
C VAL A 125 18.52 16.37 -27.08
N ASN A 126 17.69 17.29 -27.54
CA ASN A 126 17.01 17.18 -28.82
C ASN A 126 18.01 17.10 -30.00
N ARG A 127 19.16 17.81 -29.91
CA ARG A 127 20.23 17.80 -30.92
C ARG A 127 21.06 16.51 -30.98
N ILE A 128 20.91 15.62 -30.00
CA ILE A 128 21.63 14.34 -29.95
C ILE A 128 20.77 13.19 -30.51
N ILE A 129 19.44 13.37 -30.49
CA ILE A 129 18.46 12.32 -30.83
C ILE A 129 17.78 12.57 -32.18
N GLY A 130 17.85 13.81 -32.71
CA GLY A 130 17.44 14.16 -34.08
C GLY A 130 18.64 14.28 -35.02
#